data_AF-A0AAD2G5U7-F1
#
_entry.id   AF-A0AAD2G5U7-F1
#
_cell.length_a   1.000
_cell.length_b   1.000
_cell.length_c   1.000
_cell.angle_alpha   90.00
_cell.angle_beta   90.00
_cell.angle_gamma   90.00
#
_symmetry.space_group_name_H-M   'P 1'
#
loop_
_entity.id
_entity.type
_entity.pdbx_description
1 polymer ?
#
loop_
_entity_poly.entity_id
_entity_poly.type
_entity_poly.pdbx_seq_one_letter_code
_entity_poly.pdbx_strand_id
1 'polypeptide(L)'
;MSQEVSIVAPSDMEEGYQFDAQVDGKTFTVTVPRGGVRAGQEFTTIAPFASDDEPNRFRFGLFQCWTGDAQCLMGFFCSGCLLGQLLQRLKLSFYGVKTNDDQYENSCIIMTVAYGIALLLGLILVIATGAGFMIMYIYLLYLVVVLTLTRLHMRNLYSIPGQMFGDTPLDDFCYSFWCTCCTLIQLTRHTHDEKIYKYRYESKTGLPEGAPEVV
;
A
#
# COMPACT_ATOMS: atom_id res chain seq x y z
N MET A 1 -6.33 2.68 -12.40
CA MET A 1 -6.94 2.96 -13.72
C MET A 1 -7.95 4.03 -13.44
N SER A 2 -7.61 5.27 -13.73
CA SER A 2 -8.39 6.43 -13.31
C SER A 2 -9.70 6.48 -14.10
N GLN A 3 -10.85 6.53 -13.42
CA GLN A 3 -12.14 6.56 -14.09
C GLN A 3 -12.56 8.00 -14.34
N GLU A 4 -12.93 8.32 -15.58
CA GLU A 4 -13.64 9.56 -15.87
C GLU A 4 -15.07 9.43 -15.35
N VAL A 5 -15.42 10.30 -14.41
CA VAL A 5 -16.77 10.37 -13.84
C VAL A 5 -17.38 11.72 -14.18
N SER A 6 -18.61 11.71 -14.70
CA SER A 6 -19.40 12.92 -14.91
C SER A 6 -20.05 13.32 -13.59
N ILE A 7 -19.81 14.56 -13.14
CA ILE A 7 -20.36 15.10 -11.91
C ILE A 7 -21.18 16.33 -12.25
N VAL A 8 -22.35 16.44 -11.62
CA VAL A 8 -23.22 17.62 -11.72
C VAL A 8 -22.83 18.60 -10.61
N ALA A 9 -22.47 19.83 -10.98
CA ALA A 9 -22.10 20.86 -10.01
C ALA A 9 -23.31 21.27 -9.14
N PRO A 10 -23.22 21.25 -7.79
CA PRO A 10 -24.33 21.65 -6.92
C PRO A 10 -24.62 23.15 -6.93
N SER A 11 -23.61 23.97 -7.22
CA SER A 11 -23.71 25.43 -7.27
C SER A 11 -22.70 26.01 -8.28
N ASP A 12 -22.79 27.31 -8.52
CA ASP A 12 -21.74 28.03 -9.24
C ASP A 12 -20.45 27.99 -8.40
N MET A 13 -19.34 27.57 -8.99
CA MET A 13 -18.04 27.44 -8.32
C MET A 13 -16.92 27.96 -9.20
N GLU A 14 -15.98 28.66 -8.57
CA GLU A 14 -14.82 29.23 -9.25
C GLU A 14 -13.76 28.15 -9.54
N GLU A 15 -12.93 28.43 -10.54
CA GLU A 15 -11.76 27.60 -10.88
C GLU A 15 -10.90 27.32 -9.64
N GLY A 16 -10.50 26.06 -9.46
CA GLY A 16 -9.63 25.65 -8.36
C GLY A 16 -10.34 25.41 -7.03
N TYR A 17 -11.65 25.68 -6.92
CA TYR A 17 -12.43 25.31 -5.75
C TYR A 17 -12.45 23.79 -5.55
N GLN A 18 -12.41 23.33 -4.29
CA GLN A 18 -12.43 21.92 -3.94
C GLN A 18 -13.70 21.57 -3.16
N PHE A 19 -14.37 20.50 -3.56
CA PHE A 19 -15.55 19.99 -2.87
C PHE A 19 -15.59 18.47 -2.88
N ASP A 20 -16.33 17.89 -1.94
CA ASP A 20 -16.49 16.45 -1.84
C ASP A 20 -17.66 15.97 -2.69
N ALA A 21 -17.38 15.03 -3.59
CA ALA A 21 -18.38 14.34 -4.40
C ALA A 21 -18.48 12.88 -3.98
N GLN A 22 -19.69 12.32 -4.03
CA GLN A 22 -19.93 10.92 -3.72
C GLN A 22 -20.30 10.16 -4.99
N VAL A 23 -19.53 9.11 -5.29
CA VAL A 23 -19.78 8.18 -6.40
C VAL A 23 -19.72 6.77 -5.84
N ASP A 24 -20.77 5.98 -6.08
CA ASP A 24 -20.90 4.61 -5.56
C ASP A 24 -20.70 4.50 -4.03
N GLY A 25 -21.15 5.52 -3.29
CA GLY A 25 -21.03 5.58 -1.83
C GLY A 25 -19.65 5.99 -1.31
N LYS A 26 -18.65 6.16 -2.18
CA LYS A 26 -17.30 6.66 -1.82
C LYS A 26 -17.20 8.16 -2.05
N THR A 27 -16.63 8.87 -1.09
CA THR A 27 -16.42 10.32 -1.16
C THR A 27 -15.00 10.63 -1.65
N PHE A 28 -14.85 11.50 -2.64
CA PHE A 28 -13.56 12.07 -3.04
C PHE A 28 -13.64 13.58 -3.25
N THR A 29 -12.50 14.24 -3.07
CA THR A 29 -12.36 15.66 -3.31
C THR A 29 -12.15 15.93 -4.80
N VAL A 30 -13.04 16.72 -5.38
CA VAL A 30 -13.02 17.17 -6.77
C VAL A 30 -12.49 18.58 -6.80
N THR A 31 -11.57 18.88 -7.73
CA THR A 31 -11.13 20.25 -8.01
C THR A 31 -11.83 20.79 -9.25
N VAL A 32 -12.42 21.97 -9.14
CA VAL A 32 -13.16 22.62 -10.24
C VAL A 32 -12.20 23.00 -11.37
N PRO A 33 -12.52 22.65 -12.64
CA PRO A 33 -11.66 22.89 -13.79
C PRO A 33 -11.52 24.38 -14.13
N ARG A 34 -10.61 24.67 -15.08
CA ARG A 34 -10.38 26.03 -15.54
C ARG A 34 -11.64 26.67 -16.12
N GLY A 35 -11.88 27.94 -15.76
CA GLY A 35 -13.06 28.68 -16.16
C GLY A 35 -14.29 28.50 -15.26
N GLY A 36 -14.18 27.73 -14.18
CA GLY A 36 -15.27 27.50 -13.23
C GLY A 36 -16.38 26.59 -13.78
N VAL A 37 -17.38 26.33 -12.96
CA VAL A 37 -18.57 25.54 -13.33
C VAL A 37 -19.82 26.24 -12.81
N ARG A 38 -20.91 26.11 -13.56
CA ARG A 38 -22.23 26.64 -13.16
C ARG A 38 -23.06 25.58 -12.44
N ALA A 39 -23.98 26.00 -11.59
CA ALA A 39 -24.95 25.13 -10.95
C ALA A 39 -25.69 24.27 -11.99
N GLY A 40 -25.72 22.96 -11.78
CA GLY A 40 -26.32 21.98 -12.69
C GLY A 40 -25.50 21.65 -13.93
N GLN A 41 -24.33 22.25 -14.12
CA GLN A 41 -23.42 21.90 -15.22
C GLN A 41 -22.77 20.54 -14.94
N GLU A 42 -22.85 19.66 -15.93
CA GLU A 42 -22.05 18.43 -15.94
C GLU A 42 -20.62 18.75 -16.38
N PHE A 43 -19.66 18.24 -15.62
CA PHE A 43 -18.26 18.26 -16.00
C PHE A 43 -17.60 16.93 -15.62
N THR A 44 -16.62 16.55 -16.42
CA THR A 44 -15.87 15.31 -16.20
C THR A 44 -14.70 15.58 -15.29
N THR A 45 -14.55 14.76 -14.26
CA THR A 45 -13.34 14.71 -13.45
C THR A 45 -12.83 13.29 -13.39
N ILE A 46 -11.59 13.16 -12.96
CA ILE A 46 -10.96 11.88 -12.74
C ILE A 46 -11.23 11.48 -11.30
N ALA A 47 -12.07 10.46 -11.10
CA ALA A 47 -12.20 9.85 -9.79
C ALA A 47 -10.90 9.06 -9.49
N PRO A 48 -10.26 9.30 -8.33
CA PRO A 48 -9.05 8.57 -7.94
C PRO A 48 -9.34 7.09 -7.64
N PHE A 49 -10.61 6.75 -7.40
CA PHE A 49 -11.09 5.39 -7.22
C PHE A 49 -11.42 4.79 -8.58
N ALA A 50 -10.59 3.87 -9.02
CA ALA A 50 -10.75 3.16 -10.29
C ALA A 50 -12.03 2.30 -10.32
N SER A 51 -12.78 2.36 -11.42
CA SER A 51 -13.91 1.49 -11.81
C SER A 51 -13.61 -0.02 -11.94
N ASP A 52 -12.44 -0.51 -11.54
CA ASP A 52 -12.05 -1.91 -11.76
C ASP A 52 -11.74 -2.70 -10.48
N ASP A 53 -11.87 -2.08 -9.31
CA ASP A 53 -11.84 -2.83 -8.06
C ASP A 53 -13.15 -3.60 -7.96
N GLU A 54 -13.17 -4.80 -8.56
CA GLU A 54 -14.23 -5.74 -8.23
C GLU A 54 -14.27 -5.86 -6.71
N PRO A 55 -15.44 -5.67 -6.11
CA PRO A 55 -15.57 -5.78 -4.67
C PRO A 55 -15.05 -7.16 -4.26
N ASN A 56 -14.32 -7.19 -3.14
CA ASN A 56 -13.82 -8.43 -2.54
C ASN A 56 -12.69 -9.14 -3.33
N ARG A 57 -11.84 -8.42 -4.08
CA ARG A 57 -10.57 -9.00 -4.58
C ARG A 57 -9.40 -8.03 -4.50
N PHE A 58 -8.18 -8.56 -4.45
CA PHE A 58 -6.98 -7.75 -4.67
C PHE A 58 -6.93 -7.24 -6.11
N ARG A 59 -6.55 -5.97 -6.27
CA ARG A 59 -6.43 -5.29 -7.57
C ARG A 59 -5.47 -5.98 -8.56
N PHE A 60 -4.43 -6.60 -8.02
CA PHE A 60 -3.41 -7.32 -8.79
C PHE A 60 -3.31 -8.76 -8.30
N GLY A 61 -2.96 -9.68 -9.21
CA GLY A 61 -2.65 -11.07 -8.84
C GLY A 61 -1.30 -11.17 -8.13
N LEU A 62 -1.09 -12.23 -7.35
CA LEU A 62 0.13 -12.42 -6.55
C LEU A 62 1.41 -12.39 -7.41
N PHE A 63 1.43 -13.10 -8.53
CA PHE A 63 2.61 -13.22 -9.40
C PHE A 63 2.73 -12.11 -10.46
N GLN A 64 1.92 -11.05 -10.34
CA GLN A 64 2.00 -9.89 -11.23
C GLN A 64 2.98 -8.82 -10.71
N CYS A 65 3.96 -9.20 -9.89
CA CYS A 65 4.99 -8.28 -9.39
C CYS A 65 5.86 -7.69 -10.51
N TRP A 66 5.99 -8.40 -11.64
CA TRP A 66 6.82 -7.99 -12.78
C TRP A 66 6.16 -6.99 -13.74
N THR A 67 4.89 -6.64 -13.54
CA THR A 67 4.13 -5.79 -14.48
C THR A 67 4.19 -4.30 -14.16
N GLY A 68 5.20 -3.83 -13.42
CA GLY A 68 5.33 -2.46 -12.97
C GLY A 68 6.77 -1.99 -12.76
N ASP A 69 6.90 -0.77 -12.25
CA ASP A 69 8.15 -0.01 -12.06
C ASP A 69 9.15 -0.68 -11.08
N ALA A 70 10.21 0.05 -10.71
CA ALA A 70 11.31 -0.39 -9.81
C ALA A 70 10.89 -0.88 -8.41
N GLN A 71 9.58 -0.92 -8.10
CA GLN A 71 9.05 -1.56 -6.89
C GLN A 71 9.43 -3.03 -6.77
N CYS A 72 9.57 -3.72 -7.90
CA CYS A 72 10.00 -5.12 -7.89
C CYS A 72 11.39 -5.25 -7.23
N LEU A 73 12.33 -4.38 -7.59
CA LEU A 73 13.65 -4.32 -6.98
C LEU A 73 13.59 -3.97 -5.49
N MET A 74 12.75 -2.99 -5.10
CA MET A 74 12.55 -2.65 -3.69
C MET A 74 11.94 -3.82 -2.89
N GLY A 75 11.00 -4.57 -3.47
CA GLY A 75 10.41 -5.74 -2.83
C GLY A 75 11.40 -6.88 -2.62
N PHE A 76 12.36 -7.06 -3.54
CA PHE A 76 13.40 -8.09 -3.43
C PHE A 76 14.57 -7.67 -2.53
N PHE A 77 15.07 -6.44 -2.68
CA PHE A 77 16.32 -5.99 -2.03
C PHE A 77 16.11 -5.08 -0.82
N CYS A 78 14.91 -4.56 -0.58
CA CYS A 78 14.59 -3.64 0.53
C CYS A 78 13.20 -3.97 1.09
N SER A 79 12.88 -5.26 1.26
CA SER A 79 11.56 -5.72 1.70
C SER A 79 11.14 -5.11 3.04
N GLY A 80 12.09 -4.93 3.97
CA GLY A 80 11.84 -4.22 5.23
C GLY A 80 11.42 -2.77 5.04
N CYS A 81 12.04 -2.06 4.10
CA CYS A 81 11.75 -0.66 3.76
C CYS A 81 10.36 -0.53 3.16
N LEU A 82 10.05 -1.38 2.17
CA LEU A 82 8.76 -1.38 1.48
C LEU A 82 7.61 -1.80 2.42
N LEU A 83 7.85 -2.77 3.32
CA LEU A 83 6.89 -3.14 4.35
C LEU A 83 6.70 -2.02 5.36
N GLY A 84 7.77 -1.35 5.79
CA GLY A 84 7.70 -0.18 6.65
C GLY A 84 6.84 0.95 6.05
N GLN A 85 7.01 1.26 4.77
CA GLN A 85 6.19 2.22 4.04
C GLN A 85 4.72 1.81 4.00
N LEU A 86 4.44 0.52 3.71
CA LEU A 86 3.09 -0.02 3.69
C LEU A 86 2.41 0.03 5.05
N LEU A 87 3.11 -0.36 6.12
CA LEU A 87 2.59 -0.30 7.49
C LEU A 87 2.20 1.14 7.87
N GLN A 88 3.02 2.11 7.48
CA GLN A 88 2.74 3.51 7.76
C GLN A 88 1.50 4.02 7.02
N ARG A 89 1.30 3.63 5.74
CA ARG A 89 0.05 3.94 5.00
C ARG A 89 -1.19 3.36 5.69
N LEU A 90 -1.07 2.14 6.21
CA LEU A 90 -2.18 1.43 6.85
C LEU A 90 -2.37 1.79 8.33
N LYS A 91 -1.56 2.71 8.87
CA LYS A 91 -1.56 3.10 10.30
C LYS A 91 -1.39 1.89 11.23
N LEU A 92 -0.48 1.00 10.82
CA LEU A 92 -0.07 -0.18 11.57
C LEU A 92 1.28 0.05 12.24
N SER A 93 1.45 -0.50 13.44
CA SER A 93 2.75 -0.62 14.10
C SER A 93 3.71 -1.49 13.30
N PHE A 94 5.00 -1.46 13.66
CA PHE A 94 6.01 -2.38 13.14
C PHE A 94 5.75 -3.86 13.49
N TYR A 95 4.72 -4.16 14.27
CA TYR A 95 4.23 -5.52 14.52
C TYR A 95 3.06 -5.94 13.61
N GLY A 96 2.58 -5.06 12.73
CA GLY A 96 1.44 -5.34 11.85
C GLY A 96 0.07 -5.23 12.53
N VAL A 97 -0.01 -4.57 13.69
CA VAL A 97 -1.25 -4.35 14.45
C VAL A 97 -1.62 -2.87 14.44
N LYS A 98 -2.93 -2.59 14.31
CA LYS A 98 -3.46 -1.22 14.37
C LYS A 98 -3.22 -0.61 15.74
N THR A 99 -2.65 0.58 15.78
CA THR A 99 -2.43 1.34 17.01
C THR A 99 -3.37 2.54 17.07
N ASN A 100 -3.85 2.87 18.26
CA ASN A 100 -4.63 4.10 18.47
C ASN A 100 -3.72 5.33 18.63
N ASP A 101 -2.44 5.10 18.92
CA ASP A 101 -1.42 6.13 19.11
C ASP A 101 -0.62 6.37 17.82
N ASP A 102 0.09 7.50 17.74
CA ASP A 102 1.02 7.89 16.67
C ASP A 102 2.26 6.97 16.55
N GLN A 103 2.25 5.79 17.17
CA GLN A 103 3.33 4.80 17.11
C GLN A 103 3.62 4.32 15.69
N TYR A 104 2.63 4.36 14.79
CA TYR A 104 2.81 3.99 13.38
C TYR A 104 3.70 4.98 12.59
N GLU A 105 3.88 6.22 13.06
CA GLU A 105 4.66 7.24 12.36
C GLU A 105 6.13 6.87 12.18
N ASN A 106 6.63 6.01 13.07
CA ASN A 106 7.99 5.52 13.08
C ASN A 106 8.13 4.12 12.45
N SER A 107 7.03 3.48 12.02
CA SER A 107 7.05 2.12 11.45
C SER A 107 8.02 2.01 10.27
N CYS A 108 8.03 2.97 9.34
CA CYS A 108 8.95 2.94 8.20
C CYS A 108 10.43 2.99 8.63
N ILE A 109 10.77 3.91 9.55
CA ILE A 109 12.15 4.10 10.01
C ILE A 109 12.61 2.89 10.83
N ILE A 110 11.78 2.40 11.76
CA ILE A 110 12.09 1.24 12.61
C ILE A 110 12.37 0.01 11.73
N MET A 111 11.48 -0.27 10.77
CA MET A 111 11.65 -1.42 9.87
C MET A 111 12.91 -1.30 9.00
N THR A 112 13.20 -0.11 8.49
CA THR A 112 14.39 0.15 7.65
C THR A 112 15.68 0.00 8.46
N VAL A 113 15.74 0.56 9.67
CA VAL A 113 16.90 0.44 10.57
C VAL A 113 17.10 -1.00 11.00
N ALA A 114 16.03 -1.70 11.40
CA ALA A 114 16.11 -3.11 11.76
C ALA A 114 16.62 -3.99 10.60
N TYR A 115 16.17 -3.71 9.37
CA TYR A 115 16.66 -4.38 8.17
C TYR A 115 18.16 -4.15 7.96
N GLY A 116 18.61 -2.89 8.02
CA GLY A 116 20.01 -2.54 7.84
C GLY A 116 20.93 -3.18 8.90
N ILE A 117 20.50 -3.20 10.16
CA ILE A 117 21.24 -3.85 11.26
C ILE A 117 21.31 -5.37 11.03
N ALA A 118 20.18 -6.01 10.71
CA ALA A 118 20.14 -7.45 10.46
C ALA A 118 21.05 -7.86 9.30
N LEU A 119 21.04 -7.07 8.21
CA LEU A 119 21.88 -7.31 7.03
C LEU A 119 23.36 -7.11 7.33
N LEU A 120 23.73 -6.03 8.03
CA LEU A 120 25.11 -5.74 8.38
C LEU A 120 25.67 -6.78 9.35
N LEU A 121 24.97 -7.06 10.45
CA LEU A 121 25.40 -8.05 11.44
C LEU A 121 25.41 -9.47 10.86
N GLY A 122 24.40 -9.80 10.04
CA GLY A 122 24.32 -11.06 9.30
C GLY A 122 25.53 -11.25 8.41
N LEU A 123 25.90 -10.24 7.61
CA LEU A 123 27.06 -10.32 6.70
C LEU A 123 28.37 -10.50 7.47
N ILE A 124 28.60 -9.71 8.53
CA ILE A 124 29.80 -9.82 9.37
C ILE A 124 29.93 -11.24 9.95
N LEU A 125 28.84 -11.80 10.48
CA LEU A 125 28.85 -13.13 11.08
C LEU A 125 28.92 -14.26 10.05
N VAL A 126 28.37 -14.09 8.84
CA VAL A 126 28.57 -15.05 7.75
C VAL A 126 30.05 -15.15 7.40
N ILE A 127 30.74 -14.02 7.26
CA ILE A 127 32.18 -13.99 6.93
C ILE A 127 33.02 -14.55 8.08
N ALA A 128 32.69 -14.22 9.32
CA ALA A 128 33.49 -14.60 10.48
C ALA A 128 33.30 -16.07 10.92
N THR A 129 32.05 -16.58 10.91
CA THR A 129 31.71 -17.87 11.53
C THR A 129 30.73 -18.72 10.72
N GLY A 130 30.12 -18.18 9.66
CA GLY A 130 29.00 -18.81 8.94
C GLY A 130 27.65 -18.73 9.67
N ALA A 131 27.62 -18.31 10.94
CA ALA A 131 26.38 -18.29 11.73
C ALA A 131 25.40 -17.16 11.34
N GLY A 132 25.85 -16.18 10.54
CA GLY A 132 25.04 -15.02 10.16
C GLY A 132 23.77 -15.37 9.37
N PHE A 133 23.70 -16.55 8.73
CA PHE A 133 22.46 -17.05 8.12
C PHE A 133 21.31 -17.19 9.13
N MET A 134 21.60 -17.48 10.40
CA MET A 134 20.58 -17.59 11.45
C MET A 134 19.90 -16.24 11.72
N ILE A 135 20.66 -15.14 11.73
CA ILE A 135 20.10 -13.79 11.91
C ILE A 135 19.19 -13.44 10.73
N MET A 136 19.67 -13.68 9.50
CA MET A 136 18.89 -13.42 8.29
C MET A 136 17.60 -14.25 8.27
N TYR A 137 17.66 -15.51 8.71
CA TYR A 137 16.50 -16.39 8.80
C TYR A 137 15.49 -15.93 9.86
N ILE A 138 15.95 -15.57 11.06
CA ILE A 138 15.07 -15.03 12.12
C ILE A 138 14.39 -13.74 11.64
N TYR A 139 15.14 -12.84 10.99
CA TYR A 139 14.59 -11.62 10.44
C TYR A 139 13.56 -11.89 9.32
N LEU A 140 13.83 -12.87 8.46
CA LEU A 140 12.88 -13.31 7.44
C LEU A 140 11.58 -13.84 8.05
N LEU A 141 11.65 -14.69 9.09
CA LEU A 141 10.47 -15.17 9.79
C LEU A 141 9.66 -14.03 10.41
N TYR A 142 10.35 -13.05 11.03
CA TYR A 142 9.71 -11.84 11.54
C TYR A 142 8.97 -11.07 10.43
N LEU A 143 9.60 -10.84 9.28
CA LEU A 143 8.95 -10.19 8.14
C LEU A 143 7.71 -10.97 7.66
N VAL A 144 7.80 -12.30 7.57
CA VAL A 144 6.67 -13.15 7.17
C VAL A 144 5.50 -12.98 8.14
N VAL A 145 5.76 -12.97 9.44
CA VAL A 145 4.70 -12.77 10.46
C VAL A 145 4.05 -11.40 10.31
N VAL A 146 4.83 -10.33 10.22
CA VAL A 146 4.29 -8.96 10.07
C VAL A 146 3.52 -8.81 8.76
N LEU A 147 4.03 -9.36 7.66
CA LEU A 147 3.36 -9.32 6.37
C LEU A 147 2.06 -10.13 6.36
N THR A 148 2.02 -11.28 7.05
CA THR A 148 0.82 -12.09 7.23
C THR A 148 -0.28 -11.29 7.95
N LEU A 149 0.07 -10.64 9.08
CA LEU A 149 -0.86 -9.81 9.83
C LEU A 149 -1.33 -8.61 9.00
N THR A 150 -0.42 -7.98 8.26
CA THR A 150 -0.73 -6.85 7.37
C THR A 150 -1.69 -7.24 6.26
N ARG A 151 -1.46 -8.41 5.64
CA ARG A 151 -2.33 -8.95 4.60
C ARG A 151 -3.71 -9.30 5.14
N LEU A 152 -3.78 -9.94 6.30
CA LEU A 152 -5.04 -10.26 6.98
C LEU A 152 -5.81 -8.97 7.32
N HIS A 153 -5.13 -7.95 7.83
CA HIS A 153 -5.71 -6.64 8.07
C HIS A 153 -6.30 -6.03 6.79
N MET A 154 -5.53 -6.07 5.70
CA MET A 154 -5.98 -5.56 4.40
C MET A 154 -7.21 -6.32 3.89
N ARG A 155 -7.22 -7.64 4.00
CA ARG A 155 -8.39 -8.45 3.61
C ARG A 155 -9.63 -8.07 4.40
N ASN A 156 -9.50 -7.88 5.71
CA ASN A 156 -10.61 -7.45 6.56
C ASN A 156 -11.07 -6.02 6.22
N LEU A 157 -10.15 -5.12 5.87
CA LEU A 157 -10.47 -3.74 5.49
C LEU A 157 -11.28 -3.67 4.18
N TYR A 158 -10.97 -4.55 3.23
CA TYR A 158 -11.60 -4.56 1.89
C TYR A 158 -12.57 -5.72 1.66
N SER A 159 -12.95 -6.45 2.73
CA SER A 159 -13.82 -7.63 2.66
C SER A 159 -13.36 -8.70 1.63
N ILE A 160 -12.05 -8.89 1.47
CA ILE A 160 -11.48 -9.84 0.51
C ILE A 160 -11.49 -11.26 1.12
N PRO A 161 -12.29 -12.21 0.59
CA PRO A 161 -12.33 -13.57 1.06
C PRO A 161 -11.00 -14.27 0.80
N GLY A 162 -10.73 -15.29 1.60
CA GLY A 162 -9.54 -16.11 1.41
C GLY A 162 -9.69 -17.04 0.24
N GLN A 163 -8.56 -17.44 -0.32
CA GLN A 163 -8.52 -18.29 -1.50
C GLN A 163 -8.44 -19.75 -1.08
N MET A 164 -7.22 -20.27 -0.86
CA MET A 164 -6.99 -21.71 -0.76
C MET A 164 -7.47 -22.30 0.57
N PHE A 165 -7.30 -21.55 1.67
CA PHE A 165 -7.65 -21.99 3.02
C PHE A 165 -8.81 -21.20 3.63
N GLY A 166 -9.64 -20.56 2.79
CA GLY A 166 -10.74 -19.70 3.22
C GLY A 166 -10.27 -18.54 4.12
N ASP A 167 -11.13 -18.06 5.01
CA ASP A 167 -10.86 -16.90 5.88
C ASP A 167 -9.92 -17.16 7.05
N THR A 168 -9.05 -18.16 6.92
CA THR A 168 -8.03 -18.45 7.91
C THR A 168 -6.75 -17.64 7.64
N PRO A 169 -5.97 -17.32 8.69
CA PRO A 169 -4.65 -16.69 8.51
C PRO A 169 -3.63 -17.55 7.75
N LEU A 170 -3.93 -18.84 7.54
CA LEU A 170 -3.02 -19.79 6.87
C LEU A 170 -2.78 -19.40 5.41
N ASP A 171 -3.81 -18.93 4.72
CA ASP A 171 -3.70 -18.45 3.33
C ASP A 171 -2.71 -17.29 3.24
N ASP A 172 -2.86 -16.31 4.13
CA ASP A 172 -1.99 -15.14 4.20
C ASP A 172 -0.56 -15.49 4.60
N PHE A 173 -0.39 -16.46 5.49
CA PHE A 173 0.91 -17.00 5.87
C PHE A 173 1.60 -17.67 4.68
N CYS A 174 0.90 -18.54 3.95
CA CYS A 174 1.45 -19.21 2.78
C CYS A 174 1.92 -18.20 1.72
N TYR A 175 1.11 -17.19 1.41
CA TYR A 175 1.53 -16.17 0.44
C TYR A 175 2.74 -15.35 0.94
N SER A 176 2.72 -14.95 2.21
CA SER A 176 3.80 -14.18 2.81
C SER A 176 5.11 -14.97 2.90
N PHE A 177 5.05 -16.27 3.17
CA PHE A 177 6.20 -17.16 3.29
C PHE A 177 6.78 -17.56 1.93
N TRP A 178 5.95 -18.02 0.99
CA TRP A 178 6.43 -18.57 -0.29
C TRP A 178 6.79 -17.49 -1.32
N CYS A 179 6.15 -16.32 -1.29
CA CYS A 179 6.60 -15.17 -2.08
C CYS A 179 6.38 -13.85 -1.33
N THR A 180 7.26 -13.56 -0.38
CA THR A 180 7.24 -12.33 0.43
C THR A 180 7.22 -11.07 -0.45
N CYS A 181 8.10 -10.97 -1.45
CA CYS A 181 8.19 -9.81 -2.34
C CYS A 181 6.92 -9.63 -3.19
N CYS A 182 6.37 -10.71 -3.76
CA CYS A 182 5.12 -10.69 -4.51
C CYS A 182 3.96 -10.16 -3.65
N THR A 183 3.80 -10.73 -2.46
CA THR A 183 2.75 -10.36 -1.51
C THR A 183 2.88 -8.90 -1.14
N LEU A 184 4.08 -8.45 -0.79
CA LEU A 184 4.33 -7.07 -0.41
C LEU A 184 3.98 -6.08 -1.54
N ILE A 185 4.43 -6.36 -2.77
CA ILE A 185 4.12 -5.53 -3.94
C ILE A 185 2.62 -5.51 -4.22
N GLN A 186 1.94 -6.65 -4.13
CA GLN A 186 0.49 -6.74 -4.29
C GLN A 186 -0.24 -5.81 -3.30
N LEU A 187 0.14 -5.83 -2.02
CA LEU A 187 -0.47 -4.96 -1.00
C LEU A 187 -0.12 -3.47 -1.21
N THR A 188 1.13 -3.16 -1.57
CA THR A 188 1.56 -1.77 -1.85
C THR A 188 0.86 -1.18 -3.07
N ARG A 189 0.59 -1.98 -4.11
CA ARG A 189 -0.15 -1.55 -5.31
C ARG A 189 -1.66 -1.54 -5.11
N HIS A 190 -2.17 -2.31 -4.14
CA HIS A 190 -3.59 -2.25 -3.78
C HIS A 190 -3.93 -0.96 -3.05
N THR A 191 -3.01 -0.46 -2.20
CA THR A 191 -3.20 0.80 -1.45
C THR A 191 -2.97 2.08 -2.25
N HIS A 192 -2.62 1.97 -3.54
CA HIS A 192 -2.13 3.11 -4.32
C HIS A 192 -2.47 3.01 -5.81
N ASP A 193 -2.84 4.13 -6.44
CA ASP A 193 -2.95 4.21 -7.90
C ASP A 193 -1.68 4.78 -8.53
N GLU A 194 -0.77 3.88 -8.90
CA GLU A 194 0.50 4.18 -9.54
C GLU A 194 0.37 4.84 -10.93
N LYS A 195 -0.80 4.75 -11.58
CA LYS A 195 -1.03 5.40 -12.88
C LYS A 195 -1.25 6.90 -12.71
N ILE A 196 -1.81 7.32 -11.58
CA ILE A 196 -2.09 8.73 -11.26
C ILE A 196 -0.91 9.34 -10.50
N TYR A 197 -0.44 8.64 -9.48
CA TYR A 197 0.57 9.13 -8.56
C TYR A 197 1.81 8.25 -8.66
N LYS A 198 2.95 8.79 -9.11
CA LYS A 198 4.19 8.01 -9.15
C LYS A 198 4.76 7.78 -7.75
N TYR A 199 5.32 6.59 -7.50
CA TYR A 199 5.98 6.27 -6.24
C TYR A 199 7.18 7.19 -5.96
N ARG A 200 7.36 7.56 -4.70
CA ARG A 200 8.54 8.27 -4.19
C ARG A 200 9.20 7.47 -3.09
N TYR A 201 10.21 6.68 -3.44
CA TYR A 201 10.86 5.75 -2.51
C TYR A 201 11.51 6.40 -1.29
N GLU A 202 11.82 7.70 -1.37
CA GLU A 202 12.43 8.47 -0.28
C GLU A 202 11.42 8.91 0.79
N SER A 203 10.10 8.85 0.50
CA SER A 203 9.09 9.29 1.46
C SER A 203 8.76 8.18 2.47
N LYS A 204 8.28 8.58 3.67
CA LYS A 204 7.90 7.66 4.75
C LYS A 204 6.80 6.69 4.35
N THR A 205 5.91 7.11 3.46
CA THR A 205 4.83 6.26 2.93
C THR A 205 5.19 5.71 1.56
N GLY A 206 6.25 6.15 0.88
CA GLY A 206 6.48 5.81 -0.53
C GLY A 206 5.56 6.54 -1.52
N LEU A 207 4.72 7.48 -1.04
CA LEU A 207 3.77 8.28 -1.84
C LEU A 207 4.28 9.71 -2.04
N PRO A 208 3.87 10.41 -3.12
CA PRO A 208 4.13 11.83 -3.31
C PRO A 208 3.22 12.69 -2.42
N GLU A 209 3.63 13.93 -2.14
CA GLU A 209 2.79 14.91 -1.43
C GLU A 209 1.47 15.14 -2.21
N GLY A 210 0.34 15.05 -1.50
CA GLY A 210 -1.00 15.19 -2.09
C GLY A 210 -1.62 13.90 -2.65
N ALA A 211 -0.92 12.76 -2.62
CA ALA A 211 -1.56 11.47 -2.88
C ALA A 211 -2.41 11.03 -1.66
N PRO A 212 -3.59 10.42 -1.88
CA PRO A 212 -4.36 9.82 -0.80
C PRO A 212 -3.56 8.70 -0.13
N GLU A 213 -3.65 8.59 1.20
CA GLU A 213 -2.91 7.56 1.96
C GLU A 213 -3.30 6.13 1.56
N VAL A 214 -4.57 5.95 1.21
CA VAL A 214 -5.19 4.70 0.81
C VAL A 214 -6.28 5.02 -0.23
N VAL A 215 -6.29 4.27 -1.33
CA VAL A 215 -7.29 4.38 -2.43
C VAL A 215 -8.37 3.32 -2.27
#